data_AF-A0A955YXE0-F1
#
_entry.id   AF-A0A955YXE0-F1
#
_cell.length_a   1.000
_cell.length_b   1.000
_cell.length_c   1.000
_cell.angle_alpha   90.00
_cell.angle_beta   90.00
_cell.angle_gamma   90.00
#
_symmetry.space_group_name_H-M   'P 1'
#
loop_
_entity.id
_entity.type
_entity.pdbx_description
1 polymer ?
#
loop_
_entity_poly.entity_id
_entity_poly.type
_entity_poly.pdbx_seq_one_letter_code
_entity_poly.pdbx_strand_id
1 'polypeptide(L)'
;EILYGARRSALEAEAEVLEAENDRELLERLDAAITEDQGMSPRHERSFRLQTLTDLLTKVQHPGSIRLLFRILDDAELSVSLRANRALREVGYRRYREFVREAEGWVDLGAGSGLVRLPALLTEVTTGSDPVPVALLVKLLNHGDADVVAEAACALAESDEPNVVDLLSVFRDDPRPMEDTDPQVQTLGDLIQQLIAAIELGSALSRRAPLGQA
;
A
#
# COMPACT_ATOMS: atom_id res chain seq x y z
N GLU A 1 -17.22 -28.55 -8.27
CA GLU A 1 -18.38 -28.14 -7.43
C GLU A 1 -18.03 -26.98 -6.49
N ILE A 2 -16.97 -27.07 -5.69
CA ILE A 2 -16.55 -26.01 -4.74
C ILE A 2 -16.33 -24.63 -5.40
N LEU A 3 -15.57 -24.56 -6.50
CA LEU A 3 -15.34 -23.30 -7.24
C LEU A 3 -16.62 -22.71 -7.87
N TYR A 4 -17.59 -23.56 -8.19
CA TYR A 4 -18.87 -23.12 -8.75
C TYR A 4 -19.78 -22.54 -7.66
N GLY A 5 -19.78 -23.14 -6.48
CA GLY A 5 -20.49 -22.63 -5.30
C GLY A 5 -19.96 -21.28 -4.84
N ALA A 6 -18.64 -21.16 -4.65
CA ALA A 6 -18.01 -19.89 -4.26
C ALA A 6 -18.26 -18.78 -5.28
N ARG A 7 -18.19 -19.09 -6.58
CA ARG A 7 -18.50 -18.14 -7.65
C ARG A 7 -19.95 -17.71 -7.66
N ARG A 8 -20.88 -18.65 -7.46
CA ARG A 8 -22.30 -18.34 -7.38
C ARG A 8 -22.61 -17.46 -6.17
N SER A 9 -22.08 -17.79 -5.00
CA SER A 9 -22.27 -16.98 -3.79
C SER A 9 -21.70 -15.57 -3.95
N ALA A 10 -20.52 -15.43 -4.57
CA ALA A 10 -19.94 -14.12 -4.84
C ALA A 10 -20.80 -13.28 -5.81
N LEU A 11 -21.40 -13.91 -6.84
CA LEU A 11 -22.31 -13.22 -7.76
C LEU A 11 -23.64 -12.84 -7.12
N GLU A 12 -24.17 -13.67 -6.21
CA GLU A 12 -25.38 -13.36 -5.44
C GLU A 12 -25.12 -12.17 -4.49
N ALA A 13 -23.98 -12.17 -3.77
CA ALA A 13 -23.57 -11.04 -2.94
C ALA A 13 -23.30 -9.77 -3.77
N GLU A 14 -22.69 -9.89 -4.96
CA GLU A 14 -22.51 -8.76 -5.90
C GLU A 14 -23.87 -8.19 -6.34
N ALA A 15 -24.83 -9.06 -6.69
CA ALA A 15 -26.16 -8.63 -7.11
C ALA A 15 -26.89 -7.87 -5.99
N GLU A 16 -26.85 -8.37 -4.75
CA GLU A 16 -27.46 -7.72 -3.59
C GLU A 16 -26.85 -6.34 -3.31
N VAL A 17 -25.52 -6.21 -3.47
CA VAL A 17 -24.83 -4.93 -3.31
C VAL A 17 -25.23 -3.94 -4.41
N LEU A 18 -25.39 -4.41 -5.65
CA LEU A 18 -25.77 -3.59 -6.81
C LEU A 18 -27.23 -3.11 -6.81
N GLU A 19 -28.07 -3.62 -5.91
CA GLU A 19 -29.44 -3.10 -5.70
C GLU A 19 -29.48 -1.78 -4.91
N ALA A 20 -28.33 -1.24 -4.48
CA ALA A 20 -28.27 0.04 -3.78
C ALA A 20 -28.81 1.20 -4.63
N GLU A 21 -29.59 2.10 -4.01
CA GLU A 21 -30.22 3.22 -4.71
C GLU A 21 -29.27 4.40 -4.92
N ASN A 22 -28.18 4.46 -4.15
CA ASN A 22 -27.19 5.54 -4.19
C ASN A 22 -25.80 5.07 -3.69
N ASP A 23 -24.77 5.87 -3.97
CA ASP A 23 -23.36 5.55 -3.64
C ASP A 23 -23.12 5.33 -2.13
N ARG A 24 -23.85 6.03 -1.27
CA ARG A 24 -23.71 5.87 0.18
C ARG A 24 -24.21 4.51 0.62
N GLU A 25 -25.42 4.15 0.19
CA GLU A 25 -25.99 2.83 0.48
C GLU A 25 -25.14 1.71 -0.12
N LEU A 26 -24.64 1.90 -1.34
CA LEU A 26 -23.73 0.96 -1.99
C LEU A 26 -22.49 0.70 -1.13
N LEU A 27 -21.89 1.75 -0.58
CA LEU A 27 -20.73 1.63 0.29
C LEU A 27 -21.05 0.99 1.64
N GLU A 28 -22.21 1.31 2.23
CA GLU A 28 -22.66 0.67 3.46
C GLU A 28 -22.87 -0.85 3.26
N ARG A 29 -23.46 -1.25 2.11
CA ARG A 29 -23.62 -2.67 1.74
C ARG A 29 -22.28 -3.36 1.46
N LEU A 30 -21.38 -2.70 0.73
CA LEU A 30 -20.01 -3.19 0.47
C LEU A 30 -19.22 -3.40 1.77
N ASP A 31 -19.28 -2.43 2.67
CA ASP A 31 -18.59 -2.49 3.96
C ASP A 31 -19.12 -3.66 4.83
N ALA A 32 -20.45 -3.85 4.84
CA ALA A 32 -21.08 -4.99 5.51
C ALA A 32 -20.63 -6.32 4.91
N ALA A 33 -20.65 -6.45 3.58
CA ALA A 33 -20.23 -7.66 2.87
C ALA A 33 -18.76 -8.01 3.14
N ILE A 34 -17.86 -7.02 3.13
CA ILE A 34 -16.45 -7.25 3.47
C ILE A 34 -16.33 -7.74 4.92
N THR A 35 -17.12 -7.18 5.84
CA THR A 35 -17.08 -7.55 7.27
C THR A 35 -17.52 -9.00 7.47
N GLU A 36 -18.61 -9.39 6.81
CA GLU A 36 -19.13 -10.76 6.82
C GLU A 36 -18.09 -11.73 6.23
N ASP A 37 -17.55 -11.40 5.08
CA ASP A 37 -16.61 -12.25 4.36
C ASP A 37 -15.32 -12.46 5.15
N GLN A 38 -14.78 -11.43 5.81
CA GLN A 38 -13.60 -11.56 6.66
C GLN A 38 -13.76 -12.60 7.78
N GLY A 39 -14.99 -12.76 8.31
CA GLY A 39 -15.32 -13.78 9.32
C GLY A 39 -15.66 -15.16 8.74
N MET A 40 -15.73 -15.31 7.42
CA MET A 40 -16.27 -16.50 6.77
C MET A 40 -15.28 -17.67 6.72
N SER A 41 -15.85 -18.87 6.79
CA SER A 41 -15.19 -20.13 6.42
C SER A 41 -16.05 -20.84 5.38
N PRO A 42 -15.46 -21.55 4.40
CA PRO A 42 -14.04 -21.93 4.30
C PRO A 42 -13.15 -20.84 3.67
N ARG A 43 -11.85 -20.87 4.01
CA ARG A 43 -10.82 -19.88 3.59
C ARG A 43 -10.85 -19.54 2.10
N HIS A 44 -10.96 -20.54 1.21
CA HIS A 44 -10.92 -20.32 -0.24
C HIS A 44 -12.15 -19.57 -0.77
N GLU A 45 -13.32 -19.77 -0.16
CA GLU A 45 -14.56 -19.08 -0.52
C GLU A 45 -14.50 -17.62 -0.06
N ARG A 46 -14.06 -17.40 1.19
CA ARG A 46 -13.75 -16.05 1.69
C ARG A 46 -12.81 -15.30 0.75
N SER A 47 -11.67 -15.91 0.39
CA SER A 47 -10.68 -15.27 -0.48
C SER A 47 -11.28 -14.90 -1.83
N PHE A 48 -12.09 -15.79 -2.42
CA PHE A 48 -12.74 -15.53 -3.70
C PHE A 48 -13.76 -14.38 -3.62
N ARG A 49 -14.58 -14.34 -2.57
CA ARG A 49 -15.57 -13.27 -2.38
C ARG A 49 -14.89 -11.91 -2.15
N LEU A 50 -13.89 -11.84 -1.26
CA LEU A 50 -13.12 -10.61 -1.02
C LEU A 50 -12.40 -10.09 -2.27
N GLN A 51 -11.85 -10.99 -3.09
CA GLN A 51 -11.27 -10.60 -4.39
C GLN A 51 -12.33 -10.08 -5.36
N THR A 52 -13.54 -10.63 -5.34
CA THR A 52 -14.67 -10.15 -6.15
C THR A 52 -15.13 -8.77 -5.69
N LEU A 53 -15.26 -8.55 -4.38
CA LEU A 53 -15.58 -7.24 -3.80
C LEU A 53 -14.50 -6.20 -4.10
N THR A 54 -13.23 -6.61 -4.08
CA THR A 54 -12.10 -5.76 -4.51
C THR A 54 -12.28 -5.28 -5.95
N ASP A 55 -12.68 -6.16 -6.86
CA ASP A 55 -12.91 -5.85 -8.26
C ASP A 55 -14.14 -4.98 -8.50
N LEU A 56 -15.12 -5.06 -7.61
CA LEU A 56 -16.28 -4.17 -7.61
C LEU A 56 -15.88 -2.76 -7.15
N LEU A 57 -15.10 -2.66 -6.07
CA LEU A 57 -14.64 -1.39 -5.50
C LEU A 57 -13.83 -0.53 -6.49
N THR A 58 -13.08 -1.14 -7.42
CA THR A 58 -12.35 -0.38 -8.46
C THR A 58 -13.27 0.30 -9.48
N LYS A 59 -14.53 -0.12 -9.58
CA LYS A 59 -15.53 0.45 -10.47
C LYS A 59 -16.33 1.58 -9.79
N VAL A 60 -16.35 1.60 -8.46
CA VAL A 60 -17.09 2.60 -7.67
C VAL A 60 -16.35 3.95 -7.64
N GLN A 61 -17.02 5.01 -8.11
CA GLN A 61 -16.47 6.37 -8.22
C GLN A 61 -16.73 7.21 -6.97
N HIS A 62 -16.54 6.62 -5.78
CA HIS A 62 -16.72 7.32 -4.49
C HIS A 62 -15.46 7.17 -3.62
N PRO A 63 -15.00 8.20 -2.89
CA PRO A 63 -13.81 8.14 -2.02
C PRO A 63 -13.81 6.96 -1.04
N GLY A 64 -14.98 6.64 -0.49
CA GLY A 64 -15.16 5.49 0.40
C GLY A 64 -14.74 4.15 -0.19
N SER A 65 -14.71 3.97 -1.52
CA SER A 65 -14.24 2.71 -2.11
C SER A 65 -12.75 2.49 -1.89
N ILE A 66 -11.93 3.56 -1.91
CA ILE A 66 -10.49 3.50 -1.65
C ILE A 66 -10.24 3.10 -0.18
N ARG A 67 -11.02 3.65 0.75
CA ARG A 67 -10.97 3.28 2.17
C ARG A 67 -11.25 1.79 2.40
N LEU A 68 -12.28 1.26 1.74
CA LEU A 68 -12.61 -0.17 1.82
C LEU A 68 -11.51 -1.04 1.20
N LEU A 69 -10.87 -0.58 0.11
CA LEU A 69 -9.71 -1.28 -0.46
C LEU A 69 -8.52 -1.32 0.52
N PHE A 70 -8.23 -0.24 1.26
CA PHE A 70 -7.23 -0.27 2.33
C PHE A 70 -7.59 -1.24 3.45
N ARG A 71 -8.88 -1.39 3.78
CA ARG A 71 -9.32 -2.40 4.75
C ARG A 71 -9.09 -3.82 4.26
N ILE A 72 -9.31 -4.10 2.97
CA ILE A 72 -9.04 -5.41 2.37
C ILE A 72 -7.53 -5.66 2.22
N LEU A 73 -6.73 -4.61 2.00
CA LEU A 73 -5.27 -4.70 1.94
C LEU A 73 -4.68 -5.30 3.23
N ASP A 74 -5.35 -5.08 4.36
CA ASP A 74 -4.99 -5.61 5.67
C ASP A 74 -5.49 -7.05 5.94
N ASP A 75 -6.01 -7.75 4.94
CA ASP A 75 -6.37 -9.16 5.10
C ASP A 75 -5.12 -10.03 5.25
N ALA A 76 -5.13 -10.93 6.24
CA ALA A 76 -4.04 -11.88 6.48
C ALA A 76 -3.81 -12.86 5.32
N GLU A 77 -4.80 -13.03 4.43
CA GLU A 77 -4.62 -13.79 3.21
C GLU A 77 -3.81 -13.01 2.17
N LEU A 78 -2.58 -13.46 1.91
CA LEU A 78 -1.70 -12.85 0.93
C LEU A 78 -2.36 -12.65 -0.44
N SER A 79 -3.13 -13.63 -0.94
CA SER A 79 -3.81 -13.50 -2.23
C SER A 79 -4.87 -12.39 -2.28
N VAL A 80 -5.55 -12.13 -1.16
CA VAL A 80 -6.53 -11.04 -1.02
C VAL A 80 -5.82 -9.69 -0.90
N SER A 81 -4.82 -9.61 -0.02
CA SER A 81 -3.99 -8.40 0.16
C SER A 81 -3.33 -7.97 -1.17
N LEU A 82 -2.77 -8.91 -1.95
CA LEU A 82 -2.18 -8.61 -3.26
C LEU A 82 -3.22 -8.15 -4.30
N ARG A 83 -4.45 -8.67 -4.24
CA ARG A 83 -5.53 -8.19 -5.12
C ARG A 83 -5.92 -6.76 -4.78
N ALA A 84 -6.08 -6.46 -3.49
CA ALA A 84 -6.37 -5.11 -2.99
C ALA A 84 -5.25 -4.13 -3.31
N ASN A 85 -3.99 -4.55 -3.17
CA ASN A 85 -2.83 -3.74 -3.56
C ASN A 85 -2.91 -3.34 -5.04
N ARG A 86 -3.17 -4.30 -5.94
CA ARG A 86 -3.34 -4.02 -7.38
C ARG A 86 -4.50 -3.07 -7.65
N ALA A 87 -5.63 -3.27 -6.97
CA ALA A 87 -6.80 -2.40 -7.08
C ALA A 87 -6.50 -0.97 -6.62
N LEU A 88 -5.78 -0.82 -5.49
CA LEU A 88 -5.33 0.47 -4.97
C LEU A 88 -4.42 1.21 -5.95
N ARG A 89 -3.52 0.50 -6.63
CA ARG A 89 -2.70 1.10 -7.70
C ARG A 89 -3.57 1.65 -8.82
N GLU A 90 -4.52 0.86 -9.30
CA GLU A 90 -5.41 1.26 -10.40
C GLU A 90 -6.28 2.47 -10.05
N VAL A 91 -6.84 2.52 -8.85
CA VAL A 91 -7.61 3.69 -8.40
C VAL A 91 -6.69 4.87 -8.09
N GLY A 92 -5.49 4.63 -7.56
CA GLY A 92 -4.49 5.64 -7.25
C GLY A 92 -4.05 6.41 -8.49
N TYR A 93 -3.79 5.73 -9.60
CA TYR A 93 -3.48 6.40 -10.88
C TYR A 93 -4.61 7.29 -11.40
N ARG A 94 -5.88 6.92 -11.14
CA ARG A 94 -7.04 7.66 -11.64
C ARG A 94 -7.49 8.79 -10.72
N ARG A 95 -7.32 8.60 -9.42
CA ARG A 95 -7.89 9.42 -8.33
C ARG A 95 -6.85 9.73 -7.25
N TYR A 96 -5.65 10.12 -7.69
CA TYR A 96 -4.48 10.30 -6.82
C TYR A 96 -4.74 11.10 -5.54
N ARG A 97 -5.37 12.28 -5.65
CA ARG A 97 -5.65 13.14 -4.48
C ARG A 97 -6.56 12.48 -3.44
N GLU A 98 -7.56 11.73 -3.90
CA GLU A 98 -8.44 10.98 -3.01
C GLU A 98 -7.69 9.80 -2.39
N PHE A 99 -6.87 9.11 -3.19
CA PHE A 99 -6.01 8.03 -2.70
C PHE A 99 -5.08 8.50 -1.58
N VAL A 100 -4.35 9.60 -1.77
CA VAL A 100 -3.45 10.15 -0.75
C VAL A 100 -4.22 10.55 0.50
N ARG A 101 -5.41 11.16 0.37
CA ARG A 101 -6.23 11.56 1.52
C ARG A 101 -6.70 10.35 2.34
N GLU A 102 -7.16 9.29 1.68
CA GLU A 102 -7.58 8.07 2.38
C GLU A 102 -6.38 7.30 2.94
N ALA A 103 -5.21 7.35 2.28
CA ALA A 103 -3.96 6.80 2.78
C ALA A 103 -3.51 7.51 4.06
N GLU A 104 -3.58 8.85 4.10
CA GLU A 104 -3.27 9.63 5.31
C GLU A 104 -4.17 9.22 6.47
N GLY A 105 -5.48 9.14 6.24
CA GLY A 105 -6.43 8.67 7.24
C GLY A 105 -6.18 7.21 7.70
N TRP A 106 -5.64 6.36 6.83
CA TRP A 106 -5.27 4.99 7.20
C TRP A 106 -3.99 4.94 8.03
N VAL A 107 -2.98 5.75 7.70
CA VAL A 107 -1.76 5.91 8.51
C VAL A 107 -2.08 6.48 9.90
N ASP A 108 -3.06 7.39 10.01
CA ASP A 108 -3.52 7.95 11.29
C ASP A 108 -4.08 6.89 12.23
N LEU A 109 -4.67 5.82 11.69
CA LEU A 109 -5.17 4.70 12.51
C LEU A 109 -4.03 3.86 13.08
N GLY A 110 -2.84 3.90 12.45
CA GLY A 110 -1.62 3.27 12.96
C GLY A 110 -1.69 1.75 13.11
N ALA A 111 -2.63 1.09 12.44
CA ALA A 111 -2.88 -0.33 12.58
C ALA A 111 -3.06 -1.00 11.22
N GLY A 112 -2.46 -2.19 11.11
CA GLY A 112 -2.65 -3.10 9.99
C GLY A 112 -1.34 -3.58 9.38
N SER A 113 -1.23 -4.90 9.23
CA SER A 113 -0.20 -5.58 8.44
C SER A 113 -0.08 -5.05 7.01
N GLY A 114 -1.16 -4.49 6.46
CA GLY A 114 -1.15 -3.90 5.13
C GLY A 114 -0.25 -2.66 5.00
N LEU A 115 0.06 -1.95 6.09
CA LEU A 115 0.77 -0.66 6.06
C LEU A 115 2.17 -0.78 5.44
N VAL A 116 2.81 -1.93 5.56
CA VAL A 116 4.12 -2.23 4.94
C VAL A 116 4.10 -2.00 3.43
N ARG A 117 2.96 -2.18 2.77
CA ARG A 117 2.82 -2.03 1.31
C ARG A 117 2.56 -0.59 0.87
N LEU A 118 2.21 0.29 1.80
CA LEU A 118 1.79 1.66 1.47
C LEU A 118 2.91 2.50 0.87
N PRO A 119 4.16 2.48 1.37
CA PRO A 119 5.25 3.25 0.79
C PRO A 119 5.47 2.98 -0.71
N ALA A 120 5.57 1.70 -1.08
CA ALA A 120 5.70 1.29 -2.47
C ALA A 120 4.46 1.70 -3.31
N LEU A 121 3.25 1.59 -2.76
CA LEU A 121 2.06 2.06 -3.45
C LEU A 121 2.12 3.57 -3.75
N LEU A 122 2.58 4.39 -2.79
CA LEU A 122 2.66 5.84 -2.94
C LEU A 122 3.66 6.24 -4.03
N THR A 123 4.81 5.56 -4.12
CA THR A 123 5.79 5.81 -5.18
C THR A 123 5.30 5.32 -6.53
N GLU A 124 4.67 4.14 -6.60
CA GLU A 124 4.20 3.57 -7.86
C GLU A 124 3.07 4.37 -8.51
N VAL A 125 2.13 4.93 -7.73
CA VAL A 125 0.99 5.68 -8.28
C VAL A 125 1.30 7.15 -8.59
N THR A 126 2.47 7.62 -8.18
CA THR A 126 2.98 8.98 -8.43
C THR A 126 3.30 9.14 -9.91
N THR A 127 3.01 10.33 -10.44
CA THR A 127 3.40 10.72 -11.81
C THR A 127 4.03 12.12 -11.79
N GLY A 128 4.57 12.60 -12.90
CA GLY A 128 5.21 13.93 -12.94
C GLY A 128 4.32 15.11 -12.50
N SER A 129 2.98 14.98 -12.57
CA SER A 129 2.04 16.00 -12.07
C SER A 129 1.62 15.81 -10.61
N ASP A 130 1.89 14.64 -10.04
CA ASP A 130 1.40 14.20 -8.73
C ASP A 130 2.60 13.66 -7.94
N PRO A 131 3.36 14.52 -7.22
CA PRO A 131 4.61 14.15 -6.59
C PRO A 131 4.39 13.26 -5.36
N VAL A 132 5.38 12.43 -5.03
CA VAL A 132 5.33 11.51 -3.88
C VAL A 132 4.98 12.30 -2.60
N PRO A 133 4.03 11.82 -1.76
CA PRO A 133 3.64 12.53 -0.56
C PRO A 133 4.68 12.30 0.55
N VAL A 134 5.82 12.98 0.45
CA VAL A 134 6.98 12.85 1.35
C VAL A 134 6.59 12.97 2.82
N ALA A 135 5.68 13.88 3.17
CA ALA A 135 5.22 14.05 4.55
C ALA A 135 4.58 12.77 5.13
N LEU A 136 3.89 11.99 4.29
CA LEU A 136 3.29 10.72 4.69
C LEU A 136 4.34 9.62 4.87
N LEU A 137 5.35 9.57 3.99
CA LEU A 137 6.48 8.65 4.15
C LEU A 137 7.29 8.95 5.42
N VAL A 138 7.56 10.24 5.70
CA VAL A 138 8.22 10.67 6.94
C VAL A 138 7.40 10.29 8.18
N LYS A 139 6.07 10.32 8.09
CA LYS A 139 5.22 9.84 9.18
C LYS A 139 5.40 8.34 9.44
N LEU A 140 5.49 7.54 8.39
CA LEU A 140 5.70 6.09 8.47
C LEU A 140 7.07 5.72 9.04
N LEU A 141 8.08 6.57 8.94
CA LEU A 141 9.38 6.36 9.63
C LEU A 141 9.25 6.28 11.16
N ASN A 142 8.18 6.81 11.75
CA ASN A 142 7.92 6.75 13.18
C ASN A 142 7.13 5.49 13.60
N HIS A 143 6.90 4.55 12.68
CA HIS A 143 6.14 3.34 12.97
C HIS A 143 6.94 2.36 13.84
N GLY A 144 6.24 1.61 14.70
CA GLY A 144 6.87 0.66 15.61
C GLY A 144 7.45 -0.57 14.91
N ASP A 145 6.79 -0.98 13.83
CA ASP A 145 7.20 -2.10 12.96
C ASP A 145 8.40 -1.71 12.07
N ALA A 146 9.44 -2.54 12.06
CA ALA A 146 10.66 -2.31 11.30
C ALA A 146 10.43 -2.39 9.78
N ASP A 147 9.55 -3.28 9.32
CA ASP A 147 9.32 -3.48 7.89
C ASP A 147 8.56 -2.30 7.28
N VAL A 148 7.64 -1.70 8.05
CA VAL A 148 6.97 -0.45 7.65
C VAL A 148 7.97 0.70 7.51
N VAL A 149 8.91 0.82 8.45
CA VAL A 149 9.95 1.85 8.41
C VAL A 149 10.93 1.60 7.25
N ALA A 150 11.29 0.34 7.00
CA ALA A 150 12.14 -0.08 5.89
C ALA A 150 11.54 0.31 4.54
N GLU A 151 10.28 -0.02 4.30
CA GLU A 151 9.56 0.32 3.07
C GLU A 151 9.42 1.84 2.91
N ALA A 152 9.15 2.58 3.99
CA ALA A 152 9.13 4.03 3.97
C ALA A 152 10.49 4.64 3.62
N ALA A 153 11.58 4.06 4.14
CA ALA A 153 12.94 4.48 3.85
C ALA A 153 13.33 4.22 2.38
N CYS A 154 12.98 3.04 1.83
CA CYS A 154 13.17 2.73 0.42
C CYS A 154 12.41 3.73 -0.47
N ALA A 155 11.13 3.96 -0.18
CA ALA A 155 10.31 4.90 -0.93
C ALA A 155 10.85 6.35 -0.88
N LEU A 156 11.40 6.77 0.27
CA LEU A 156 12.06 8.06 0.41
C LEU A 156 13.36 8.13 -0.39
N ALA A 157 14.17 7.06 -0.39
CA ALA A 157 15.41 7.00 -1.15
C ALA A 157 15.19 7.07 -2.66
N GLU A 158 14.04 6.60 -3.14
CA GLU A 158 13.61 6.73 -4.54
C GLU A 158 12.94 8.07 -4.86
N SER A 159 12.64 8.89 -3.84
CA SER A 159 12.04 10.21 -4.03
C SER A 159 13.11 11.28 -4.31
N ASP A 160 12.70 12.39 -4.94
CA ASP A 160 13.55 13.55 -5.16
C ASP A 160 13.74 14.43 -3.90
N GLU A 161 13.54 13.89 -2.69
CA GLU A 161 13.65 14.62 -1.43
C GLU A 161 15.13 14.97 -1.11
N PRO A 162 15.51 16.26 -1.09
CA PRO A 162 16.91 16.66 -0.94
C PRO A 162 17.54 16.27 0.40
N ASN A 163 16.75 16.13 1.47
CA ASN A 163 17.26 15.86 2.82
C ASN A 163 17.11 14.39 3.23
N VAL A 164 16.96 13.48 2.27
CA VAL A 164 16.69 12.06 2.57
C VAL A 164 17.77 11.43 3.44
N VAL A 165 19.06 11.77 3.23
CA VAL A 165 20.17 11.22 4.01
C VAL A 165 20.06 11.63 5.48
N ASP A 166 19.66 12.86 5.77
CA ASP A 166 19.48 13.34 7.14
C ASP A 166 18.31 12.65 7.82
N LEU A 167 17.19 12.49 7.10
CA LEU A 167 16.01 11.76 7.58
C LEU A 167 16.32 10.30 7.93
N LEU A 168 17.11 9.62 7.10
CA LEU A 168 17.43 8.20 7.30
C LEU A 168 18.56 8.00 8.31
N SER A 169 19.46 8.98 8.50
CA SER A 169 20.66 8.79 9.33
C SER A 169 20.37 8.48 10.80
N VAL A 170 19.19 8.80 11.31
CA VAL A 170 18.79 8.48 12.69
C VAL A 170 18.55 6.97 12.92
N PHE A 171 18.40 6.18 11.85
CA PHE A 171 18.14 4.74 11.91
C PHE A 171 19.36 3.88 11.60
N ARG A 172 20.57 4.46 11.40
CA ARG A 172 21.77 3.71 10.98
C ARG A 172 22.13 2.53 11.89
N ASP A 173 21.90 2.70 13.19
CA ASP A 173 22.21 1.69 14.21
C ASP A 173 20.93 1.03 14.75
N ASP A 174 19.81 1.11 14.03
CA ASP A 174 18.53 0.54 14.48
C ASP A 174 18.60 -0.99 14.51
N PRO A 175 18.52 -1.63 15.71
CA PRO A 175 18.75 -3.05 15.86
C PRO A 175 17.50 -3.89 15.59
N ARG A 176 16.37 -3.27 15.23
CA ARG A 176 15.13 -4.01 14.99
C ARG A 176 15.33 -4.98 13.83
N PRO A 177 15.01 -6.29 14.01
CA PRO A 177 15.06 -7.25 12.93
C PRO A 177 13.94 -6.95 11.94
N MET A 178 14.20 -7.28 10.68
CA MET A 178 13.21 -7.19 9.59
C MET A 178 12.84 -8.60 9.13
N GLU A 179 11.63 -8.77 8.61
CA GLU A 179 11.15 -10.05 8.09
C GLU A 179 11.59 -10.28 6.64
N ASP A 180 11.77 -11.55 6.25
CA ASP A 180 12.01 -11.99 4.86
C ASP A 180 13.12 -11.24 4.08
N THR A 181 14.22 -10.90 4.76
CA THR A 181 15.30 -10.11 4.17
C THR A 181 16.40 -10.94 3.50
N ASP A 182 17.27 -10.26 2.75
CA ASP A 182 18.58 -10.80 2.36
C ASP A 182 19.37 -11.18 3.63
N PRO A 183 20.03 -12.35 3.70
CA PRO A 183 20.88 -12.73 4.83
C PRO A 183 21.96 -11.70 5.22
N GLN A 184 22.34 -10.81 4.31
CA GLN A 184 23.29 -9.70 4.53
C GLN A 184 22.66 -8.44 5.14
N VAL A 185 21.32 -8.36 5.21
CA VAL A 185 20.55 -7.24 5.75
C VAL A 185 19.64 -7.78 6.84
N GLN A 186 20.13 -7.90 8.07
CA GLN A 186 19.37 -8.55 9.14
C GLN A 186 18.55 -7.57 9.98
N THR A 187 18.97 -6.31 9.98
CA THR A 187 18.35 -5.23 10.76
C THR A 187 17.95 -4.06 9.89
N LEU A 188 17.05 -3.23 10.41
CA LEU A 188 16.71 -1.96 9.79
C LEU A 188 17.94 -1.06 9.62
N GLY A 189 18.86 -1.04 10.59
CA GLY A 189 20.11 -0.29 10.48
C GLY A 189 21.00 -0.74 9.33
N ASP A 190 21.08 -2.03 9.04
CA ASP A 190 21.82 -2.56 7.90
C ASP A 190 21.26 -2.03 6.58
N LEU A 191 19.93 -2.06 6.42
CA LEU A 191 19.25 -1.55 5.23
C LEU A 191 19.49 -0.06 5.04
N ILE A 192 19.32 0.72 6.11
CA ILE A 192 19.47 2.17 6.09
C ILE A 192 20.88 2.58 5.68
N GLN A 193 21.90 1.87 6.17
CA GLN A 193 23.28 2.12 5.75
C GLN A 193 23.48 1.84 4.26
N GLN A 194 22.89 0.77 3.72
CA GLN A 194 22.96 0.48 2.29
C GLN A 194 22.25 1.54 1.44
N LEU A 195 21.07 1.99 1.86
CA LEU A 195 20.32 3.04 1.16
C LEU A 195 21.12 4.35 1.12
N ILE A 196 21.67 4.79 2.26
CA ILE A 196 22.49 6.01 2.32
C ILE A 196 23.71 5.89 1.40
N ALA A 197 24.42 4.76 1.44
CA ALA A 197 25.57 4.53 0.57
C ALA A 197 25.18 4.60 -0.92
N ALA A 198 24.03 4.05 -1.30
CA ALA A 198 23.53 4.10 -2.66
C ALA A 198 23.19 5.54 -3.11
N ILE A 199 22.52 6.33 -2.25
CA ILE A 199 22.18 7.74 -2.51
C ILE A 199 23.45 8.59 -2.70
N GLU A 200 24.43 8.43 -1.82
CA GLU A 200 25.71 9.15 -1.89
C GLU A 200 26.50 8.79 -3.15
N LEU A 201 26.53 7.52 -3.51
CA LEU A 201 27.17 7.04 -4.74
C LEU A 201 26.49 7.61 -5.98
N GLY A 202 25.15 7.56 -6.05
CA GLY A 202 24.38 8.16 -7.14
C GLY A 202 24.67 9.66 -7.28
N SER A 203 24.69 10.38 -6.16
CA SER A 203 25.04 11.80 -6.11
C SER A 203 26.47 12.09 -6.58
N ALA A 204 27.43 11.20 -6.30
CA ALA A 204 28.82 11.33 -6.75
C ALA A 204 28.96 11.06 -8.26
N LEU A 205 28.20 10.09 -8.80
CA LEU A 205 28.18 9.77 -10.23
C LEU A 205 27.55 10.91 -11.04
N SER A 206 26.42 11.45 -10.60
CA SER A 206 25.77 12.60 -11.25
C SER A 206 26.64 13.85 -11.28
N ARG A 207 27.43 14.11 -10.22
CA ARG A 207 28.39 15.22 -10.17
C ARG A 207 29.62 15.04 -11.08
N ARG A 208 29.97 13.80 -11.43
CA ARG A 208 31.12 13.47 -12.30
C ARG A 208 30.78 13.46 -13.80
N ALA A 209 29.54 13.72 -14.18
CA ALA A 209 29.07 13.69 -15.57
C ALA A 209 29.01 15.05 -16.31
N PRO A 210 29.96 16.00 -16.23
CA PRO A 210 30.02 17.09 -17.20
C PRO A 210 30.89 16.67 -18.40
N LEU A 211 30.36 15.90 -19.35
CA LEU A 211 31.00 15.71 -20.65
C LEU A 211 29.95 15.56 -21.76
N GLY A 212 29.68 16.67 -22.46
CA GLY A 212 28.93 16.61 -23.72
C GLY A 212 28.08 17.82 -24.11
N GLN A 213 28.51 19.06 -23.87
CA GLN A 213 28.08 20.20 -24.70
C GLN A 213 29.30 21.05 -25.06
N ALA A 214 29.81 20.80 -26.27
CA ALA A 214 30.67 21.67 -27.04
C ALA A 214 30.07 21.75 -28.44
#